data_AF-A0A0G4PKG8-F1
#
_entry.id   AF-A0A0G4PKG8-F1
#
_cell.length_a   1.000
_cell.length_b   1.000
_cell.length_c   1.000
_cell.angle_alpha   90.00
_cell.angle_beta   90.00
_cell.angle_gamma   90.00
#
_symmetry.space_group_name_H-M   'P 1'
#
loop_
_entity.id
_entity.type
_entity.pdbx_description
1 polymer ?
#
loop_
_entity_poly.entity_id
_entity_poly.type
_entity_poly.pdbx_seq_one_letter_code
_entity_poly.pdbx_strand_id
1 'polypeptide(L)'
;MKNPVKQMRFPALEDFVEYVQDVAETSGRWVNWQIIRGKRHIWWETDWDVVSRWAQSIIETEERLRETTQRENFHKKWIHKFHNGSSEAGKFVLPDLIEELIALGHEYTRLERIYDTLLVGCPVGPIKSGYMWIRKQPQWYLKSEWLRQDCARRGGCCGRECKCCENPPDPNRRKEGSKEVAAGV
;
A
#
# COMPACT_ATOMS: atom_id res chain seq x y z
N MET A 1 24.25 -22.31 18.62
CA MET A 1 24.05 -22.46 20.08
C MET A 1 23.28 -21.25 20.57
N LYS A 2 22.04 -21.41 21.03
CA LYS A 2 21.20 -20.30 21.51
C LYS A 2 21.70 -19.84 22.89
N ASN A 3 21.85 -18.54 23.09
CA ASN A 3 22.44 -17.97 24.30
C ASN A 3 21.39 -17.92 25.43
N PRO A 4 21.60 -18.60 26.57
CA PRO A 4 20.58 -18.80 27.61
C PRO A 4 20.15 -17.51 28.33
N VAL A 5 21.00 -16.46 28.33
CA VAL A 5 20.66 -15.16 28.93
C VAL A 5 19.64 -14.40 28.08
N LYS A 6 19.54 -14.70 26.78
CA LYS A 6 18.65 -14.01 25.83
C LYS A 6 17.24 -14.60 25.76
N GLN A 7 17.00 -15.70 26.49
CA GLN A 7 15.71 -16.41 26.50
C GLN A 7 14.83 -16.05 27.71
N MET A 8 15.34 -15.25 28.65
CA MET A 8 14.53 -14.65 29.72
C MET A 8 13.70 -13.50 29.14
N ARG A 9 12.50 -13.85 28.67
CA ARG A 9 11.43 -12.89 28.45
C ARG A 9 11.08 -12.30 29.81
N PHE A 10 11.34 -11.02 30.02
CA PHE A 10 10.95 -10.32 31.25
C PHE A 10 9.62 -9.61 30.97
N PRO A 11 8.47 -10.15 31.41
CA PRO A 11 7.15 -9.57 31.11
C PRO A 11 7.07 -8.12 31.62
N ALA A 12 7.62 -7.85 32.80
CA ALA A 12 7.68 -6.50 33.37
C ALA A 12 8.49 -5.50 32.51
N LEU A 13 9.49 -5.97 31.74
CA LEU A 13 10.24 -5.14 30.81
C LEU A 13 9.44 -4.90 29.52
N GLU A 14 8.65 -5.89 29.07
CA GLU A 14 7.71 -5.72 27.95
C GLU A 14 6.62 -4.71 28.30
N ASP A 15 5.99 -4.83 29.47
CA ASP A 15 4.97 -3.89 29.97
C ASP A 15 5.53 -2.47 30.11
N PHE A 16 6.75 -2.34 30.64
CA PHE A 16 7.43 -1.05 30.72
C PHE A 16 7.71 -0.47 29.33
N VAL A 17 8.18 -1.27 28.38
CA VAL A 17 8.43 -0.82 27.01
C VAL A 17 7.14 -0.41 26.31
N GLU A 18 6.03 -1.11 26.54
CA GLU A 18 4.71 -0.74 26.02
C GLU A 18 4.19 0.57 26.63
N TYR A 19 4.34 0.75 27.95
CA TYR A 19 3.99 1.99 28.62
C TYR A 19 4.78 3.20 28.08
N VAL A 20 6.11 3.06 27.96
CA VAL A 20 6.95 4.16 27.44
C VAL A 20 6.66 4.38 25.94
N GLN A 21 6.23 3.35 25.20
CA GLN A 21 5.77 3.50 23.82
C GLN A 21 4.53 4.38 23.75
N ASP A 22 3.49 4.13 24.56
CA ASP A 22 2.26 4.92 24.57
C ASP A 22 2.51 6.40 24.96
N VAL A 23 3.36 6.63 25.97
CA VAL A 23 3.77 7.98 26.41
C VAL A 23 4.57 8.72 25.33
N ALA A 24 5.29 7.99 24.48
CA ALA A 24 6.08 8.61 23.44
C ALA A 24 5.32 8.82 22.12
N GLU A 25 4.36 7.94 21.81
CA GLU A 25 3.42 8.12 20.73
C GLU A 25 2.57 9.39 20.95
N THR A 26 2.22 9.68 22.21
CA THR A 26 1.50 10.90 22.61
C THR A 26 2.35 12.17 22.65
N SER A 27 3.67 12.06 22.83
CA SER A 27 4.57 13.23 22.94
C SER A 27 5.28 13.64 21.64
N GLY A 28 4.97 13.00 20.51
CA GLY A 28 5.51 13.35 19.19
C GLY A 28 6.99 13.02 18.98
N ARG A 29 7.67 12.39 19.94
CA ARG A 29 9.10 12.00 19.89
C ARG A 29 9.32 10.68 19.14
N TRP A 30 8.75 10.60 17.94
CA TRP A 30 8.56 9.35 17.22
C TRP A 30 9.83 8.75 16.58
N VAL A 31 10.74 9.57 16.07
CA VAL A 31 11.97 9.10 15.40
C VAL A 31 12.81 8.24 16.35
N ASN A 32 12.87 8.63 17.62
CA ASN A 32 13.56 7.88 18.67
C ASN A 32 12.91 6.50 18.91
N TRP A 33 11.62 6.36 18.68
CA TRP A 33 10.89 5.10 18.86
C TRP A 33 11.02 4.12 17.72
N GLN A 34 11.23 4.58 16.48
CA GLN A 34 11.62 3.68 15.39
C GLN A 34 13.00 3.07 15.65
N ILE A 35 13.94 3.86 16.20
CA ILE A 35 15.25 3.38 16.61
C ILE A 35 15.13 2.36 17.75
N ILE A 36 14.29 2.64 18.76
CA ILE A 36 14.02 1.69 19.86
C ILE A 36 13.34 0.41 19.34
N ARG A 37 12.38 0.48 18.42
CA ARG A 37 11.74 -0.70 17.80
C ARG A 37 12.72 -1.51 16.97
N GLY A 38 13.58 -0.86 16.19
CA GLY A 38 14.66 -1.52 15.47
C GLY A 38 15.64 -2.23 16.41
N LYS A 39 16.04 -1.58 17.51
CA LYS A 39 16.89 -2.18 18.56
C LYS A 39 16.19 -3.32 19.32
N ARG A 40 14.89 -3.18 19.62
CA ARG A 40 14.05 -4.23 20.24
C ARG A 40 13.86 -5.42 19.30
N HIS A 41 13.79 -5.19 17.99
CA HIS A 41 13.73 -6.26 16.99
C HIS A 41 15.06 -7.02 16.88
N ILE A 42 16.21 -6.33 16.95
CA ILE A 42 17.55 -6.96 17.04
C ILE A 42 17.65 -7.85 18.29
N TRP A 43 16.94 -7.52 19.36
CA TRP A 43 16.86 -8.32 20.58
C TRP A 43 15.93 -9.55 20.50
N TRP A 44 15.04 -9.63 19.51
CA TRP A 44 13.94 -10.61 19.48
C TRP A 44 14.27 -11.96 18.81
N GLU A 45 15.50 -12.17 18.33
CA GLU A 45 15.89 -13.36 17.53
C GLU A 45 14.88 -13.69 16.39
N THR A 46 14.16 -12.70 15.86
CA THR A 46 13.21 -12.93 14.76
C THR A 46 13.96 -13.40 13.52
N ASP A 47 13.49 -14.47 12.90
CA ASP A 47 14.05 -14.94 11.64
C ASP A 47 13.81 -13.88 10.55
N TRP A 48 14.89 -13.20 10.13
CA TRP A 48 14.85 -12.15 9.12
C TRP A 48 14.32 -12.62 7.78
N ASP A 49 14.51 -13.89 7.41
CA ASP A 49 14.00 -14.45 6.17
C ASP A 49 12.46 -14.56 6.23
N VAL A 50 11.92 -15.00 7.37
CA VAL A 50 10.47 -15.06 7.61
C VAL A 50 9.85 -13.66 7.59
N VAL A 51 10.49 -12.69 8.24
CA VAL A 51 10.04 -11.29 8.25
C VAL A 51 10.08 -10.67 6.86
N SER A 52 11.15 -10.90 6.12
CA SER A 52 11.32 -10.35 4.77
C SER A 52 10.29 -10.91 3.81
N ARG A 53 10.03 -12.23 3.86
CA ARG A 53 8.95 -12.86 3.08
C ARG A 53 7.58 -12.28 3.43
N TRP A 54 7.27 -12.14 4.72
CA TRP A 54 6.01 -11.53 5.14
C TRP A 54 5.87 -10.09 4.62
N ALA A 55 6.91 -9.27 4.77
CA ALA A 55 6.92 -7.89 4.30
C ALA A 55 6.75 -7.82 2.78
N GLN A 56 7.41 -8.69 2.03
CA GLN A 56 7.27 -8.79 0.58
C GLN A 56 5.83 -9.15 0.19
N SER A 57 5.21 -10.15 0.82
CA SER A 57 3.81 -10.51 0.55
C SER A 57 2.83 -9.36 0.84
N ILE A 58 3.07 -8.58 1.90
CA ILE A 58 2.29 -7.36 2.16
C ILE A 58 2.45 -6.37 1.01
N ILE A 59 3.69 -6.04 0.63
CA ILE A 59 3.99 -5.07 -0.44
C ILE A 59 3.32 -5.49 -1.76
N GLU A 60 3.51 -6.74 -2.19
CA GLU A 60 2.93 -7.27 -3.43
C GLU A 60 1.40 -7.22 -3.43
N THR A 61 0.78 -7.55 -2.29
CA THR A 61 -0.69 -7.48 -2.16
C THR A 61 -1.19 -6.04 -2.23
N GLU A 62 -0.49 -5.10 -1.60
CA GLU A 62 -0.83 -3.68 -1.65
C GLU A 62 -0.61 -3.06 -3.03
N GLU A 63 0.40 -3.50 -3.77
CA GLU A 63 0.62 -3.11 -5.16
C GLU A 63 -0.55 -3.57 -6.04
N ARG A 64 -0.96 -4.83 -5.91
CA ARG A 64 -2.11 -5.38 -6.64
C ARG A 64 -3.42 -4.68 -6.29
N LEU A 65 -3.70 -4.43 -5.01
CA LEU A 65 -4.89 -3.68 -4.58
C LEU A 65 -4.95 -2.31 -5.27
N ARG A 66 -3.81 -1.62 -5.32
CA ARG A 66 -3.70 -0.30 -5.95
C ARG A 66 -3.92 -0.37 -7.46
N GLU A 67 -3.32 -1.35 -8.14
CA GLU A 67 -3.48 -1.54 -9.59
C GLU A 67 -4.93 -1.86 -9.95
N THR A 68 -5.59 -2.73 -9.19
CA THR A 68 -7.02 -3.03 -9.33
C THR A 68 -7.85 -1.76 -9.18
N THR A 69 -7.64 -0.97 -8.13
CA THR A 69 -8.34 0.32 -7.93
C THR A 69 -8.07 1.32 -9.06
N GLN A 70 -6.85 1.36 -9.61
CA GLN A 70 -6.52 2.25 -10.73
C GLN A 70 -7.28 1.85 -12.00
N ARG A 71 -7.33 0.54 -12.29
CA ARG A 71 -8.04 -0.01 -13.44
C ARG A 71 -9.55 0.19 -13.32
N GLU A 72 -10.13 -0.01 -12.14
CA GLU A 72 -11.55 0.31 -11.89
C GLU A 72 -11.85 1.78 -12.13
N ASN A 73 -11.00 2.69 -11.63
CA ASN A 73 -11.18 4.13 -11.82
C ASN A 73 -11.08 4.52 -13.30
N PHE A 74 -10.23 3.85 -14.06
CA PHE A 74 -10.14 4.03 -15.51
C PHE A 74 -11.45 3.62 -16.19
N HIS A 75 -11.96 2.42 -15.91
CA HIS A 75 -13.21 1.93 -16.50
C HIS A 75 -14.42 2.78 -16.12
N LYS A 76 -14.55 3.17 -14.84
CA LYS A 76 -15.60 4.08 -14.38
C LYS A 76 -15.60 5.40 -15.14
N LYS A 77 -14.41 5.96 -15.43
CA LYS A 77 -14.28 7.19 -16.24
C LYS A 77 -14.74 6.99 -17.69
N TRP A 78 -14.42 5.85 -18.29
CA TRP A 78 -14.84 5.53 -19.66
C TRP A 78 -16.33 5.28 -19.76
N ILE A 79 -16.89 4.49 -18.85
CA ILE A 79 -18.35 4.27 -18.76
C ILE A 79 -19.08 5.60 -18.63
N HIS A 80 -18.62 6.50 -17.75
CA HIS A 80 -19.21 7.83 -17.61
C HIS A 80 -19.11 8.64 -18.92
N LYS A 81 -17.98 8.59 -19.61
CA LYS A 81 -17.78 9.26 -20.91
C LYS A 81 -18.70 8.71 -22.00
N PHE A 82 -18.90 7.40 -22.06
CA PHE A 82 -19.79 6.75 -23.03
C PHE A 82 -21.27 7.02 -22.71
N HIS A 83 -21.66 7.08 -21.43
CA HIS A 83 -23.02 7.48 -21.06
C HIS A 83 -23.32 8.94 -21.42
N ASN A 84 -22.35 9.83 -21.30
CA ASN A 84 -22.52 11.26 -21.62
C ASN A 84 -22.33 11.60 -23.10
N GLY A 85 -21.81 10.68 -23.93
CA GLY A 85 -21.49 10.90 -25.34
C GLY A 85 -22.30 10.02 -26.29
N SER A 86 -22.72 10.55 -27.44
CA SER A 86 -23.50 9.82 -28.46
C SER A 86 -22.64 8.91 -29.37
N SER A 87 -21.65 8.22 -28.81
CA SER A 87 -20.75 7.35 -29.60
C SER A 87 -21.35 5.97 -29.77
N GLU A 88 -21.84 5.64 -30.97
CA GLU A 88 -22.39 4.32 -31.32
C GLU A 88 -21.38 3.18 -31.03
N ALA A 89 -20.09 3.40 -31.29
CA ALA A 89 -19.01 2.46 -30.96
C ALA A 89 -18.86 2.21 -29.45
N GLY A 90 -19.25 3.17 -28.61
CA GLY A 90 -19.18 3.05 -27.16
C GLY A 90 -20.21 2.08 -26.59
N LYS A 91 -21.36 1.93 -27.25
CA LYS A 91 -22.42 0.99 -26.84
C LYS A 91 -21.98 -0.47 -26.96
N PHE A 92 -21.10 -0.79 -27.92
CA PHE A 92 -20.58 -2.15 -28.11
C PHE A 92 -19.50 -2.52 -27.08
N VAL A 93 -18.73 -1.55 -26.61
CA VAL A 93 -17.64 -1.76 -25.64
C VAL A 93 -18.14 -1.69 -24.19
N LEU A 94 -19.31 -1.10 -23.95
CA LEU A 94 -19.87 -0.89 -22.62
C LEU A 94 -20.13 -2.19 -21.84
N PRO A 95 -20.69 -3.27 -22.43
CA PRO A 95 -20.87 -4.54 -21.73
C PRO A 95 -19.55 -5.13 -21.22
N ASP A 96 -18.52 -5.15 -22.07
CA ASP A 96 -17.20 -5.69 -21.71
C ASP A 96 -16.57 -4.89 -20.55
N LEU A 97 -16.70 -3.56 -20.56
CA LEU A 97 -16.22 -2.71 -19.46
C LEU A 97 -16.97 -2.97 -18.14
N ILE A 98 -18.28 -3.26 -18.21
CA ILE A 98 -19.08 -3.59 -17.04
C ILE A 98 -18.68 -4.96 -16.50
N GLU A 99 -18.52 -5.96 -17.35
CA GLU A 99 -18.05 -7.29 -16.97
C GLU A 99 -16.67 -7.21 -16.31
N GLU A 100 -15.77 -6.43 -16.89
CA GLU A 100 -14.44 -6.22 -16.33
C GLU A 100 -14.48 -5.50 -14.97
N LEU A 101 -15.38 -4.52 -14.78
CA LEU A 101 -15.60 -3.90 -13.48
C LEU A 101 -16.08 -4.89 -12.41
N ILE A 102 -16.99 -5.80 -12.76
CA ILE A 102 -17.46 -6.84 -11.85
C ILE A 102 -16.30 -7.76 -11.47
N ALA A 103 -15.51 -8.19 -12.45
CA ALA A 103 -14.33 -9.02 -12.22
C ALA A 103 -13.29 -8.33 -11.32
N LEU A 104 -13.04 -7.04 -11.53
CA LEU A 104 -12.13 -6.25 -10.69
C LEU A 104 -12.66 -6.11 -9.25
N GLY A 105 -13.97 -5.95 -9.05
CA GLY A 105 -14.57 -5.91 -7.71
C GLY A 105 -14.41 -7.23 -6.95
N HIS A 106 -14.56 -8.37 -7.64
CA HIS A 106 -14.28 -9.69 -7.06
C HIS A 106 -12.79 -9.85 -6.71
N GLU A 107 -11.89 -9.43 -7.60
CA GLU A 107 -10.45 -9.49 -7.36
C GLU A 107 -10.03 -8.58 -6.19
N TYR A 108 -10.58 -7.37 -6.11
CA TYR A 108 -10.34 -6.44 -5.01
C TYR A 108 -10.73 -7.07 -3.66
N THR A 109 -11.94 -7.64 -3.58
CA THR A 109 -12.43 -8.33 -2.38
C THR A 109 -11.53 -9.51 -2.00
N ARG A 110 -11.06 -10.28 -2.99
CA ARG A 110 -10.13 -11.40 -2.77
C ARG A 110 -8.79 -10.91 -2.21
N LEU A 111 -8.25 -9.82 -2.76
CA LEU A 111 -7.00 -9.22 -2.33
C LEU A 111 -7.10 -8.61 -0.92
N GLU A 112 -8.22 -7.98 -0.55
CA GLU A 112 -8.44 -7.49 0.81
C GLU A 112 -8.40 -8.64 1.83
N ARG A 113 -9.06 -9.77 1.54
CA ARG A 113 -9.01 -10.95 2.41
C ARG A 113 -7.60 -11.52 2.55
N ILE A 114 -6.82 -11.51 1.48
CA ILE A 114 -5.40 -11.92 1.52
C ILE A 114 -4.62 -10.96 2.41
N TYR A 115 -4.79 -9.65 2.22
CA TYR A 115 -4.13 -8.63 3.03
C TYR A 115 -4.46 -8.81 4.53
N ASP A 116 -5.73 -9.00 4.88
CA ASP A 116 -6.16 -9.25 6.26
C ASP A 116 -5.51 -10.52 6.83
N THR A 117 -5.47 -11.59 6.04
CA THR A 117 -4.82 -12.86 6.42
C THR A 117 -3.33 -12.66 6.67
N LEU A 118 -2.64 -11.88 5.82
CA LEU A 118 -1.23 -11.55 6.01
C LEU A 118 -1.00 -10.70 7.27
N LEU A 119 -1.90 -9.77 7.60
CA LEU A 119 -1.81 -9.00 8.84
C LEU A 119 -1.98 -9.88 10.08
N VAL A 120 -2.90 -10.86 10.05
CA VAL A 120 -3.08 -11.83 11.12
C VAL A 120 -1.84 -12.72 11.23
N GLY A 121 -1.31 -13.20 10.10
CA GLY A 121 -0.11 -14.04 10.00
C GLY A 121 1.23 -13.33 10.17
N CYS A 122 1.24 -12.09 10.67
CA CYS A 122 2.50 -11.38 10.94
C CYS A 122 3.37 -12.18 11.92
N PRO A 123 4.68 -12.33 11.65
CA PRO A 123 5.61 -12.97 12.57
C PRO A 123 5.54 -12.35 13.96
N VAL A 124 5.61 -13.22 14.99
CA VAL A 124 5.54 -12.80 16.39
C VAL A 124 6.69 -11.85 16.70
N GLY A 125 6.37 -10.64 17.15
CA GLY A 125 7.36 -9.64 17.53
C GLY A 125 6.87 -8.20 17.35
N PRO A 126 7.76 -7.21 17.53
CA PRO A 126 7.40 -5.79 17.48
C PRO A 126 7.10 -5.26 16.06
N ILE A 127 7.22 -6.11 15.02
CA ILE A 127 7.02 -5.70 13.62
C ILE A 127 5.58 -5.30 13.36
N LYS A 128 4.60 -6.09 13.81
CA LYS A 128 3.18 -5.81 13.56
C LYS A 128 2.77 -4.44 14.10
N SER A 129 3.15 -4.14 15.35
CA SER A 129 2.87 -2.85 15.98
C SER A 129 3.66 -1.72 15.31
N GLY A 130 4.92 -1.97 14.92
CA GLY A 130 5.72 -1.17 13.98
C GLY A 130 4.94 -0.71 12.76
N TYR A 131 4.53 -1.70 11.97
CA TYR A 131 3.79 -1.55 10.73
C TYR A 131 2.46 -0.81 10.95
N MET A 132 1.61 -1.29 11.85
CA MET A 132 0.28 -0.70 12.10
C MET A 132 0.37 0.75 12.57
N TRP A 133 1.36 1.09 13.38
CA TRP A 133 1.59 2.47 13.78
C TRP A 133 1.95 3.36 12.59
N ILE A 134 2.87 2.92 11.72
CA ILE A 134 3.26 3.67 10.52
C ILE A 134 2.01 3.92 9.69
N ARG A 135 1.17 2.89 9.50
CA ARG A 135 -0.07 2.95 8.72
C ARG A 135 -1.13 3.89 9.29
N LYS A 136 -1.16 4.14 10.60
CA LYS A 136 -2.06 5.14 11.21
C LYS A 136 -1.69 6.58 10.86
N GLN A 137 -0.46 6.84 10.40
CA GLN A 137 -0.02 8.21 10.13
C GLN A 137 -0.59 8.71 8.79
N PRO A 138 -1.30 9.86 8.74
CA PRO A 138 -1.96 10.33 7.52
C PRO A 138 -1.06 10.50 6.29
N GLN A 139 0.25 10.69 6.50
CA GLN A 139 1.25 10.90 5.45
C GLN A 139 2.34 9.81 5.45
N TRP A 140 2.03 8.61 5.94
CA TRP A 140 3.00 7.52 6.02
C TRP A 140 3.68 7.23 4.67
N TYR A 141 2.93 7.34 3.58
CA TYR A 141 3.40 7.13 2.21
C TYR A 141 4.39 8.20 1.71
N LEU A 142 4.51 9.33 2.43
CA LEU A 142 5.47 10.40 2.13
C LEU A 142 6.78 10.25 2.87
N LYS A 143 6.81 9.42 3.93
CA LYS A 143 7.99 9.29 4.78
C LYS A 143 9.14 8.53 4.11
N SER A 144 8.83 7.69 3.12
CA SER A 144 9.83 6.94 2.36
C SER A 144 10.07 7.62 1.02
N GLU A 145 11.34 7.94 0.75
CA GLU A 145 11.76 8.40 -0.58
C GLU A 145 11.38 7.41 -1.67
N TRP A 146 11.54 6.11 -1.42
CA TRP A 146 11.16 5.07 -2.37
C TRP A 146 9.65 5.11 -2.70
N LEU A 147 8.78 5.28 -1.69
CA LEU A 147 7.33 5.38 -1.92
C LEU A 147 6.96 6.65 -2.70
N ARG A 148 7.63 7.77 -2.43
CA ARG A 148 7.45 9.01 -3.17
C ARG A 148 7.88 8.86 -4.63
N GLN A 149 9.04 8.25 -4.87
CA GLN A 149 9.55 7.99 -6.22
C GLN A 149 8.68 6.98 -6.98
N ASP A 150 8.20 5.91 -6.33
CA ASP A 150 7.29 4.95 -6.94
C ASP A 150 5.99 5.63 -7.38
N CYS A 151 5.42 6.47 -6.51
CA CYS A 151 4.25 7.28 -6.85
C CYS A 151 4.51 8.21 -8.05
N ALA A 152 5.67 8.87 -8.09
CA ALA A 152 6.06 9.73 -9.20
C ALA A 152 6.26 8.95 -10.51
N ARG A 153 6.96 7.81 -10.49
CA ARG A 153 7.21 6.94 -11.67
C ARG A 153 5.92 6.46 -12.33
N ARG A 154 4.89 6.19 -11.52
CA ARG A 154 3.55 5.76 -11.95
C ARG A 154 2.65 6.92 -12.42
N GLY A 155 3.19 8.13 -12.60
CA GLY A 155 2.51 9.26 -13.22
C GLY A 155 1.85 10.24 -12.27
N GLY A 156 2.18 10.19 -10.98
CA GLY A 156 1.55 11.04 -9.96
C GLY A 156 0.12 10.61 -9.64
N CYS A 157 -0.51 11.25 -8.66
CA CYS A 157 -1.61 10.66 -7.91
C CYS A 157 -2.85 10.26 -8.73
N CYS A 158 -3.05 8.96 -8.82
CA CYS A 158 -4.37 8.35 -8.84
C CYS A 158 -5.28 8.95 -7.75
N GLY A 159 -6.18 9.86 -8.12
CA GLY A 159 -7.47 10.14 -7.45
C GLY A 159 -7.47 10.73 -6.04
N ARG A 160 -6.37 10.72 -5.29
CA ARG A 160 -6.27 11.38 -3.98
C ARG A 160 -5.62 12.73 -4.21
N GLU A 161 -6.25 13.82 -3.78
CA GLU A 161 -5.70 15.18 -3.77
C GLU A 161 -4.48 15.33 -2.82
N CYS A 162 -3.57 14.35 -2.81
CA CYS A 162 -2.52 14.17 -1.81
C CYS A 162 -1.42 15.24 -1.89
N LYS A 163 -1.40 16.07 -2.94
CA LYS A 163 -0.35 17.08 -3.23
C LYS A 163 1.07 16.54 -3.06
N CYS A 164 1.25 15.23 -3.29
CA CYS A 164 2.36 14.48 -2.73
C CYS A 164 3.56 14.27 -3.67
N CYS A 165 3.46 14.70 -4.92
CA CYS A 165 4.48 14.46 -5.92
C CYS A 165 5.39 15.68 -6.04
N GLU A 166 6.70 15.49 -5.89
CA GLU A 166 7.73 16.50 -6.22
C GLU A 166 7.76 16.81 -7.73
N ASN A 167 7.22 15.91 -8.56
CA ASN A 167 7.05 16.09 -10.00
C ASN A 167 5.55 16.00 -10.39
N PRO A 168 4.97 17.04 -11.02
CA PRO A 168 3.62 16.95 -11.57
C PRO A 168 3.56 15.88 -12.67
N PRO A 169 2.37 15.34 -12.99
CA PRO A 169 2.20 14.40 -14.09
C PRO A 169 2.78 14.99 -15.38
N ASP A 170 3.64 14.25 -16.07
CA ASP A 170 4.19 14.66 -17.36
C ASP A 170 3.04 14.85 -18.37
N PRO A 171 2.79 16.08 -18.87
CA PRO A 171 1.70 16.35 -19.79
C PRO A 171 1.89 15.68 -21.17
N ASN A 172 3.11 15.28 -21.49
CA ASN A 172 3.48 14.69 -22.78
C ASN A 172 3.53 13.16 -22.76
N ARG A 173 3.47 12.53 -21.58
CA ARG A 173 3.35 11.09 -21.45
C ARG A 173 1.93 10.68 -21.85
N ARG A 174 1.74 10.48 -23.15
CA ARG A 174 0.49 9.91 -23.69
C ARG A 174 0.22 8.61 -22.95
N LYS A 175 -0.96 8.51 -22.32
CA LYS A 175 -1.51 7.20 -21.95
C LYS A 175 -1.74 6.47 -23.27
N GLU A 176 -0.89 5.49 -23.58
CA GLU A 176 -1.14 4.56 -24.68
C GLU A 176 -2.57 4.04 -24.52
N GLY A 177 -3.41 4.34 -25.51
CA GLY A 177 -4.85 4.16 -25.46
C GLY A 177 -5.66 5.34 -26.02
N SER A 178 -5.06 6.50 -26.29
CA SER A 178 -5.77 7.65 -26.85
C SER A 178 -5.41 8.01 -28.29
N LYS A 179 -4.82 7.10 -29.07
CA LYS A 179 -4.63 7.30 -30.52
C LYS A 179 -4.66 5.97 -31.28
N GLU A 180 -5.85 5.53 -31.68
CA GLU A 180 -6.04 4.72 -32.88
C GLU A 180 -7.52 4.64 -33.30
N VAL A 181 -8.15 5.79 -33.57
CA VAL A 181 -9.24 5.88 -34.59
C VAL A 181 -9.30 7.35 -35.06
N ALA A 182 -8.28 7.81 -35.78
CA ALA A 182 -8.34 9.05 -36.54
C ALA A 182 -7.16 9.13 -37.52
N ALA A 183 -7.11 8.21 -38.49
CA ALA A 183 -6.40 8.43 -39.75
C ALA A 183 -6.79 7.33 -40.75
N GLY A 184 -7.43 7.73 -41.86
CA GLY A 184 -7.52 6.91 -43.06
C GLY A 184 -8.93 6.74 -43.61
N VAL A 185 -9.34 7.76 -44.38
CA VAL A 185 -10.14 7.72 -45.63
C VAL A 185 -11.13 6.57 -45.81
#